data_AF-A0A2E1NEU8-F1
#
_entry.id   AF-A0A2E1NEU8-F1
#
_cell.length_a   1.000
_cell.length_b   1.000
_cell.length_c   1.000
_cell.angle_alpha   90.00
_cell.angle_beta   90.00
_cell.angle_gamma   90.00
#
_symmetry.space_group_name_H-M   'P 1'
#
loop_
_entity.id
_entity.type
_entity.pdbx_description
1 polymer ?
#
loop_
_entity_poly.entity_id
_entity_poly.type
_entity_poly.pdbx_seq_one_letter_code
_entity_poly.pdbx_strand_id
1 'polypeptide(L)'
;MKKTILQISLIVFLFSCGDKGIEGFVGEKIIITAKKTEEKTDLDYTWILIEQPDGSLLNSSDLNPQTDKNKMNFTPDYSGNYSIDVVVSQYGDEISSQSFLFNIIDTEKTLVQNEDFSAEKSKNDKEKWLEEDLNQEELDEEYDEEYDEEYDEEYDEEYDEEYDEEYDEE
;
A
#
# COMPACT_ATOMS: atom_id res chain seq x y z
N MET A 1 -45.14 34.73 -41.56
CA MET A 1 -44.38 33.48 -41.37
C MET A 1 -43.46 33.68 -40.17
N LYS A 2 -43.76 33.10 -39.01
CA LYS A 2 -42.91 33.20 -37.81
C LYS A 2 -42.18 31.86 -37.64
N LYS A 3 -40.86 31.87 -37.79
CA LYS A 3 -40.00 30.70 -37.61
C LYS A 3 -39.76 30.52 -36.11
N THR A 4 -40.35 29.51 -35.50
CA THR A 4 -39.99 29.08 -34.15
C THR A 4 -38.80 28.13 -34.27
N ILE A 5 -37.62 28.64 -33.93
CA ILE A 5 -36.40 27.85 -33.78
C ILE A 5 -36.55 27.08 -32.47
N LEU A 6 -36.79 25.78 -32.59
CA LEU A 6 -36.84 24.84 -31.47
C LEU A 6 -35.40 24.64 -30.98
N GLN A 7 -34.99 25.37 -29.94
CA GLN A 7 -33.71 25.16 -29.29
C GLN A 7 -33.73 23.80 -28.58
N ILE A 8 -33.14 22.79 -29.22
CA ILE A 8 -32.83 21.51 -28.58
C ILE A 8 -31.65 21.79 -27.65
N SER A 9 -31.96 22.03 -26.38
CA SER A 9 -30.96 22.04 -25.31
C SER A 9 -30.51 20.59 -25.10
N LEU A 10 -29.53 20.16 -25.89
CA LEU A 10 -28.82 18.91 -25.68
C LEU A 10 -27.91 19.11 -24.45
N ILE A 11 -28.49 18.97 -23.26
CA ILE A 11 -27.74 18.92 -22.02
C ILE A 11 -27.12 17.52 -21.94
N VAL A 12 -25.91 17.40 -22.49
CA VAL A 12 -25.04 16.25 -22.23
C VAL A 12 -24.55 16.41 -20.78
N PHE A 13 -25.23 15.76 -19.84
CA PHE A 13 -24.68 15.53 -18.51
C PHE A 13 -23.54 14.51 -18.65
N LEU A 14 -22.33 15.00 -18.92
CA LEU A 14 -21.12 14.23 -18.64
C LEU A 14 -20.98 14.16 -17.12
N PHE A 15 -21.64 13.20 -16.48
CA PHE A 15 -21.18 12.71 -15.18
C PHE A 15 -19.88 11.93 -15.45
N SER A 16 -18.79 12.66 -15.65
CA SER A 16 -17.47 12.12 -15.41
C SER A 16 -17.45 11.79 -13.91
N CYS A 17 -17.65 10.50 -13.60
CA CYS A 17 -17.43 9.95 -12.27
C CYS A 17 -15.95 10.18 -11.99
N GLY A 18 -15.66 11.25 -11.26
CA GLY A 18 -14.33 11.78 -11.11
C GLY A 18 -13.39 10.72 -10.55
N ASP A 19 -12.24 10.62 -11.21
CA ASP A 19 -11.05 9.80 -10.97
C ASP A 19 -10.36 10.11 -9.62
N LYS A 20 -11.14 10.47 -8.61
CA LYS A 20 -10.70 10.84 -7.27
C LYS A 20 -11.32 9.82 -6.34
N GLY A 21 -10.49 8.88 -5.88
CA GLY A 21 -10.87 7.90 -4.88
C GLY A 21 -11.51 8.57 -3.66
N ILE A 22 -12.24 7.77 -2.89
CA ILE A 22 -12.89 8.18 -1.64
C ILE A 22 -11.81 8.66 -0.68
N GLU A 23 -11.91 9.91 -0.22
CA GLU A 23 -10.97 10.45 0.76
C GLU A 23 -11.19 9.77 2.13
N GLY A 24 -10.10 9.45 2.82
CA GLY A 24 -10.11 8.89 4.17
C GLY A 24 -8.86 9.31 4.95
N PHE A 25 -8.80 8.92 6.23
CA PHE A 25 -7.72 9.31 7.13
C PHE A 25 -7.05 8.09 7.76
N VAL A 26 -5.74 8.20 8.01
CA VAL A 26 -4.99 7.15 8.72
C VAL A 26 -5.59 6.94 10.12
N GLY A 27 -5.79 5.68 10.51
CA GLY A 27 -6.35 5.30 11.79
C GLY A 27 -7.88 5.44 11.92
N GLU A 28 -8.55 6.02 10.91
CA GLU A 28 -10.02 6.13 10.92
C GLU A 28 -10.68 4.91 10.26
N LYS A 29 -11.73 4.38 10.90
CA LYS A 29 -12.49 3.25 10.37
C LYS A 29 -13.33 3.69 9.17
N ILE A 30 -13.10 3.05 8.03
CA ILE A 30 -13.88 3.23 6.81
C ILE A 30 -14.86 2.08 6.68
N ILE A 31 -16.12 2.40 6.37
CA ILE A 31 -17.17 1.41 6.10
C ILE A 31 -17.58 1.54 4.64
N ILE A 32 -17.51 0.44 3.91
CA ILE A 32 -17.98 0.37 2.52
C ILE A 32 -19.15 -0.59 2.38
N THR A 33 -19.99 -0.29 1.40
CA THR A 33 -21.18 -1.07 1.08
C THR A 33 -21.15 -1.40 -0.41
N ALA A 34 -21.09 -2.69 -0.72
CA ALA A 34 -21.26 -3.19 -2.08
C ALA A 34 -22.70 -2.96 -2.53
N LYS A 35 -22.87 -2.43 -3.75
CA LYS A 35 -24.17 -2.32 -4.39
C LYS A 35 -24.79 -3.71 -4.51
N LYS A 36 -26.05 -3.83 -4.05
CA LYS A 36 -26.84 -5.05 -4.19
C LYS A 36 -27.71 -4.96 -5.44
N THR A 37 -27.80 -6.06 -6.19
CA THR A 37 -28.80 -6.22 -7.25
C THR A 37 -30.08 -6.76 -6.60
N GLU A 38 -31.15 -5.96 -6.60
CA GLU A 38 -32.38 -6.22 -5.84
C GLU A 38 -33.06 -7.56 -6.16
N GLU A 39 -32.82 -8.11 -7.36
CA GLU A 39 -33.47 -9.33 -7.84
C GLU A 39 -32.85 -10.64 -7.30
N LYS A 40 -31.72 -10.58 -6.59
CA LYS A 40 -31.00 -11.79 -6.18
C LYS A 40 -30.96 -11.98 -4.66
N THR A 41 -31.29 -13.20 -4.26
CA THR A 41 -31.15 -13.72 -2.89
C THR A 41 -29.94 -14.65 -2.80
N ASP A 42 -29.42 -14.84 -1.59
CA ASP A 42 -28.29 -15.74 -1.31
C ASP A 42 -27.03 -15.39 -2.12
N LEU A 43 -26.49 -14.21 -1.82
CA LEU A 43 -25.27 -13.70 -2.46
C LEU A 43 -24.09 -13.85 -1.49
N ASP A 44 -22.97 -14.30 -2.03
CA ASP A 44 -21.70 -14.31 -1.35
C ASP A 44 -20.84 -13.13 -1.81
N TYR A 45 -20.17 -12.50 -0.85
CA TYR A 45 -19.33 -11.33 -1.06
C TYR A 45 -17.92 -11.65 -0.61
N THR A 46 -16.97 -11.60 -1.54
CA THR A 46 -15.54 -11.81 -1.28
C THR A 46 -14.82 -10.47 -1.43
N TRP A 47 -14.27 -9.95 -0.34
CA TRP A 47 -13.54 -8.70 -0.30
C TRP A 47 -12.04 -8.96 -0.43
N ILE A 48 -11.36 -8.18 -1.28
CA ILE A 48 -9.94 -8.37 -1.61
C ILE A 48 -9.26 -7.01 -1.62
N LEU A 49 -8.15 -6.88 -0.90
CA LEU A 49 -7.26 -5.73 -1.01
C LEU A 49 -6.32 -5.95 -2.19
N ILE A 50 -6.43 -5.10 -3.22
CA ILE A 50 -5.70 -5.20 -4.49
C ILE A 50 -4.43 -4.35 -4.47
N GLU A 51 -4.54 -3.11 -3.97
CA GLU A 51 -3.42 -2.19 -3.88
C GLU A 51 -3.38 -1.51 -2.51
N GLN A 52 -2.17 -1.25 -2.03
CA GLN A 52 -1.92 -0.46 -0.84
C GLN A 52 -0.58 0.29 -0.97
N PRO A 53 -0.36 1.34 -0.17
CA PRO A 53 0.95 1.99 -0.10
C PRO A 53 2.02 1.03 0.46
N ASP A 54 3.26 1.14 0.00
CA ASP A 54 4.38 0.27 0.44
C ASP A 54 4.61 0.28 1.97
N GLY A 55 4.23 1.36 2.66
CA GLY A 55 4.34 1.47 4.12
C GLY A 55 3.18 0.86 4.91
N SER A 56 2.13 0.39 4.24
CA SER A 56 0.99 -0.27 4.88
C SER A 56 1.32 -1.74 5.20
N LEU A 57 0.84 -2.22 6.34
CA LEU A 57 0.91 -3.62 6.76
C LEU A 57 -0.41 -4.36 6.55
N LEU A 58 -1.42 -3.69 6.00
CA LEU A 58 -2.72 -4.30 5.72
C LEU A 58 -2.58 -5.42 4.68
N ASN A 59 -3.53 -6.33 4.72
CA ASN A 59 -3.76 -7.33 3.68
C ASN A 59 -5.26 -7.70 3.64
N SER A 60 -5.65 -8.56 2.70
CA SER A 60 -7.05 -8.97 2.53
C SER A 60 -7.66 -9.63 3.78
N SER A 61 -6.84 -10.22 4.66
CA SER A 61 -7.30 -10.87 5.90
C SER A 61 -7.67 -9.86 7.00
N ASP A 62 -7.18 -8.63 6.90
CA ASP A 62 -7.49 -7.54 7.86
C ASP A 62 -8.81 -6.84 7.54
N LEU A 63 -9.40 -7.15 6.38
CA LEU A 63 -10.73 -6.68 6.00
C LEU A 63 -11.78 -7.37 6.87
N ASN A 64 -12.74 -6.60 7.39
CA ASN A 64 -13.76 -7.11 8.31
C ASN A 64 -15.16 -7.04 7.67
N PRO A 65 -15.61 -8.08 6.93
CA PRO A 65 -16.99 -8.18 6.48
C PRO A 65 -17.97 -8.17 7.65
N GLN A 66 -19.05 -7.39 7.54
CA GLN A 66 -20.11 -7.32 8.55
C GLN A 66 -21.15 -8.42 8.35
N THR A 67 -22.11 -8.54 9.28
CA THR A 67 -23.18 -9.54 9.25
C THR A 67 -24.01 -9.53 7.98
N ASP A 68 -24.26 -8.35 7.39
CA ASP A 68 -25.01 -8.22 6.13
C ASP A 68 -24.22 -8.75 4.91
N LYS A 69 -22.94 -9.13 5.08
CA LYS A 69 -21.90 -9.53 4.10
C LYS A 69 -21.57 -8.50 3.01
N ASN A 70 -22.56 -7.73 2.56
CA ASN A 70 -22.42 -6.67 1.57
C ASN A 70 -21.79 -5.38 2.14
N LYS A 71 -21.51 -5.35 3.45
CA LYS A 71 -20.76 -4.28 4.11
C LYS A 71 -19.45 -4.84 4.63
N MET A 72 -18.39 -4.05 4.54
CA MET A 72 -17.09 -4.37 5.10
C MET A 72 -16.50 -3.11 5.72
N ASN A 73 -15.64 -3.28 6.72
CA ASN A 73 -14.88 -2.18 7.27
C ASN A 73 -13.40 -2.53 7.41
N PHE A 74 -12.56 -1.51 7.25
CA PHE A 74 -11.12 -1.59 7.46
C PHE A 74 -10.64 -0.26 8.05
N THR A 75 -9.42 -0.23 8.57
CA THR A 75 -8.80 0.96 9.14
C THR A 75 -7.44 1.13 8.47
N PRO A 76 -7.26 2.13 7.58
CA PRO A 76 -5.97 2.39 6.96
C PRO A 76 -4.90 2.67 8.00
N ASP A 77 -3.72 2.07 7.85
CA ASP A 77 -2.57 2.23 8.76
C ASP A 77 -1.48 3.13 8.19
N TYR A 78 -1.55 3.47 6.90
CA TYR A 78 -0.57 4.31 6.22
C TYR A 78 -1.21 5.26 5.21
N SER A 79 -0.63 6.44 4.98
CA SER A 79 -1.12 7.41 4.00
C SER A 79 -0.84 6.96 2.56
N GLY A 80 -1.79 7.18 1.64
CA GLY A 80 -1.63 6.88 0.22
C GLY A 80 -2.88 6.25 -0.39
N ASN A 81 -2.73 5.65 -1.57
CA ASN A 81 -3.85 5.07 -2.30
C ASN A 81 -4.07 3.61 -1.90
N TYR A 82 -5.33 3.24 -1.73
CA TYR A 82 -5.75 1.85 -1.53
C TYR A 82 -6.78 1.48 -2.60
N SER A 83 -6.75 0.23 -3.05
CA SER A 83 -7.75 -0.33 -3.95
C SER A 83 -8.32 -1.61 -3.35
N ILE A 84 -9.63 -1.62 -3.11
CA ILE A 84 -10.34 -2.77 -2.57
C ILE A 84 -11.40 -3.21 -3.57
N ASP A 85 -11.38 -4.48 -3.93
CA ASP A 85 -12.38 -5.11 -4.77
C ASP A 85 -13.35 -5.95 -3.95
N VAL A 86 -14.56 -6.07 -4.47
CA VAL A 86 -15.54 -7.05 -4.02
C VAL A 86 -16.07 -7.84 -5.19
N VAL A 87 -15.95 -9.16 -5.09
CA VAL A 87 -16.54 -10.11 -6.02
C VAL A 87 -17.82 -10.65 -5.39
N VAL A 88 -18.94 -10.47 -6.10
CA VAL A 88 -20.25 -10.97 -5.71
C VAL A 88 -20.51 -12.23 -6.51
N SER A 89 -20.72 -13.34 -5.80
CA SER A 89 -20.98 -14.65 -6.39
C SER A 89 -22.34 -15.20 -5.96
N GLN A 90 -22.91 -16.07 -6.78
CA GLN A 90 -24.14 -16.78 -6.48
C GLN A 90 -23.98 -18.24 -6.95
N TYR A 91 -24.19 -19.19 -6.03
CA TYR A 91 -24.00 -20.63 -6.30
C TYR A 91 -22.61 -20.99 -6.85
N GLY A 92 -21.58 -20.19 -6.52
CA GLY A 92 -20.21 -20.37 -6.99
C GLY A 92 -19.84 -19.60 -8.26
N ASP A 93 -20.82 -19.04 -8.96
CA ASP A 93 -20.58 -18.23 -10.16
C ASP A 93 -20.45 -16.75 -9.81
N GLU A 94 -19.42 -16.06 -10.34
CA GLU A 94 -19.32 -14.60 -10.25
C GLU A 94 -20.46 -13.95 -11.04
N ILE A 95 -21.15 -13.01 -10.41
CA ILE A 95 -22.27 -12.27 -11.02
C ILE A 95 -22.04 -10.77 -11.10
N SER A 96 -21.08 -10.23 -10.34
CA SER A 96 -20.73 -8.81 -10.32
C SER A 96 -19.41 -8.61 -9.60
N SER A 97 -18.65 -7.61 -10.02
CA SER A 97 -17.49 -7.08 -9.30
C SER A 97 -17.61 -5.56 -9.13
N GLN A 98 -17.04 -5.03 -8.06
CA GLN A 98 -16.99 -3.59 -7.78
C GLN A 98 -15.62 -3.25 -7.17
N SER A 99 -15.05 -2.13 -7.60
CA SER A 99 -13.78 -1.61 -7.11
C SER A 99 -13.99 -0.31 -6.34
N PHE A 100 -13.33 -0.19 -5.21
CA PHE A 100 -13.32 0.98 -4.34
C PHE A 100 -11.90 1.52 -4.25
N LEU A 101 -11.70 2.72 -4.78
CA LEU A 101 -10.43 3.45 -4.69
C LEU A 101 -10.51 4.43 -3.52
N PHE A 102 -9.46 4.49 -2.72
CA PHE A 102 -9.34 5.41 -1.60
C PHE A 102 -8.06 6.25 -1.71
N ASN A 103 -8.14 7.49 -1.25
CA ASN A 103 -6.99 8.35 -1.03
C ASN A 103 -6.91 8.69 0.47
N ILE A 104 -5.93 8.10 1.15
CA ILE A 104 -5.78 8.19 2.60
C ILE A 104 -4.76 9.26 2.96
N ILE A 105 -5.20 10.21 3.79
CA ILE A 105 -4.42 11.37 4.22
C ILE A 105 -4.02 11.20 5.69
N ASP A 106 -2.77 11.51 5.99
CA ASP A 106 -2.30 11.65 7.36
C ASP A 106 -2.35 13.13 7.77
N THR A 107 -3.24 13.46 8.70
CA THR A 107 -3.40 14.84 9.16
C THR A 107 -2.28 15.27 10.11
N GLU A 108 -1.67 14.36 10.87
CA GLU A 108 -0.56 14.66 11.77
C GLU A 108 0.69 15.04 10.97
N LYS A 109 0.98 14.31 9.89
CA LYS A 109 2.08 14.64 8.97
C LYS A 109 1.84 15.91 8.15
N THR A 110 0.58 16.29 7.96
CA THR A 110 0.19 17.49 7.19
C THR A 110 0.32 18.76 8.03
N LEU A 111 0.05 18.70 9.35
CA LEU A 111 0.22 19.84 10.25
C LEU A 111 1.69 20.21 10.47
N VAL A 112 2.63 19.29 10.28
CA VAL A 112 4.08 19.55 10.39
C VAL A 112 4.65 20.24 9.14
N GLN A 113 3.99 20.13 7.98
CA GLN A 113 4.48 20.72 6.72
C GLN A 113 3.93 22.13 6.42
N ASN A 114 2.88 22.56 7.13
CA ASN A 114 2.21 23.84 6.87
C ASN A 114 2.76 25.01 7.71
N GLU A 115 3.72 24.76 8.61
CA GLU A 115 4.43 25.81 9.36
C GLU A 115 5.72 26.30 8.68
N ASP A 116 6.15 25.68 7.57
CA ASP A 116 7.50 25.89 6.99
C ASP A 116 7.48 26.58 5.60
N PHE A 117 6.49 27.42 5.32
CA PHE A 117 6.41 28.24 4.10
C PHE A 117 6.12 29.73 4.38
N SER A 118 6.83 30.32 5.33
CA SER A 118 7.09 31.77 5.29
C SER A 118 8.33 32.15 6.09
N ALA A 119 9.25 32.82 5.40
CA ALA A 119 10.46 33.48 5.88
C ALA A 119 11.69 32.58 6.14
N GLU A 120 12.69 32.83 5.30
CA GLU A 120 14.05 32.30 5.36
C GLU A 120 14.71 32.43 6.74
N LYS A 121 15.63 31.49 6.97
CA LYS A 121 16.80 31.54 7.87
C LYS A 121 16.58 31.00 9.29
N SER A 122 16.74 29.68 9.43
CA SER A 122 17.64 29.13 10.44
C SER A 122 18.03 27.71 10.09
N LYS A 123 19.32 27.51 9.81
CA LYS A 123 19.96 26.21 10.02
C LYS A 123 19.91 25.93 11.52
N ASN A 124 20.01 24.65 11.86
CA ASN A 124 20.08 24.08 13.21
C ASN A 124 18.71 23.69 13.76
N ASP A 125 18.50 22.37 13.89
CA ASP A 125 17.59 21.67 14.83
C ASP A 125 17.26 20.23 14.37
N LYS A 126 17.77 19.79 13.20
CA LYS A 126 17.67 18.39 12.72
C LYS A 126 18.84 17.47 13.08
N GLU A 127 19.78 17.90 13.93
CA GLU A 127 20.87 17.03 14.41
C GLU A 127 20.66 16.50 15.84
N LYS A 128 19.43 16.54 16.38
CA LYS A 128 19.15 15.93 17.69
C LYS A 128 18.94 14.40 17.65
N TRP A 129 19.02 13.80 16.47
CA TRP A 129 18.86 12.37 16.25
C TRP A 129 20.20 11.64 16.02
N LEU A 130 21.34 12.33 16.10
CA LEU A 130 22.67 11.75 15.86
C LEU A 130 23.61 11.77 17.07
N GLU A 131 23.12 12.10 18.26
CA GLU A 131 23.92 12.02 19.49
C GLU A 131 23.41 10.85 20.34
N GLU A 132 23.66 9.64 19.86
CA GLU A 132 23.69 8.46 20.72
C GLU A 132 25.05 8.46 21.44
N ASP A 133 24.96 8.65 22.75
CA ASP A 133 26.02 8.82 23.75
C ASP A 133 26.95 7.59 23.78
N LEU A 134 28.00 7.56 22.93
CA LEU A 134 29.09 6.59 23.04
C LEU A 134 30.05 7.01 24.16
N ASN A 135 29.59 6.82 25.39
CA ASN A 135 30.42 6.92 26.58
C ASN A 135 30.76 5.50 27.05
N GLN A 136 31.84 4.93 26.51
CA GLN A 136 32.46 3.74 27.09
C GLN A 136 33.98 3.87 26.99
N GLU A 137 34.53 4.41 28.08
CA GLU A 137 35.84 4.17 28.69
C GLU A 137 37.03 3.84 27.78
N GLU A 138 38.00 4.75 27.82
CA GLU A 138 39.42 4.52 27.50
C GLU A 138 39.90 3.17 28.05
N LEU A 139 40.24 2.25 27.14
CA LEU A 139 41.00 1.06 27.47
C LEU A 139 42.38 1.23 26.84
N ASP A 140 43.27 1.74 27.68
CA ASP A 140 44.68 2.01 27.45
C ASP A 140 45.43 0.67 27.57
N GLU A 141 45.75 0.02 26.45
CA GLU A 141 46.74 -1.06 26.41
C GLU A 141 47.64 -0.93 25.17
N GLU A 142 48.76 -0.24 25.40
CA GLU A 142 50.02 -0.31 24.68
C GLU A 142 50.46 -1.78 24.50
N TYR A 143 50.49 -2.30 23.27
CA TYR A 143 51.26 -3.51 22.93
C TYR A 143 51.84 -3.45 21.52
N ASP A 144 53.15 -3.19 21.52
CA ASP A 144 54.27 -3.60 20.65
C ASP A 144 54.04 -4.08 19.21
N GLU A 145 54.84 -3.47 18.33
CA GLU A 145 55.12 -3.93 16.97
C GLU A 145 55.86 -5.28 17.00
N GLU A 146 55.40 -6.27 16.23
CA GLU A 146 56.34 -7.19 15.57
C GLU A 146 55.77 -7.67 14.23
N TYR A 147 56.52 -7.35 13.18
CA TYR A 147 56.41 -7.89 11.82
C TYR A 147 56.52 -9.42 11.86
N ASP A 148 55.66 -10.12 11.12
CA ASP A 148 56.11 -11.34 10.44
C ASP A 148 55.40 -11.50 9.09
N GLU A 149 56.22 -11.47 8.04
CA GLU A 149 55.86 -11.85 6.68
C GLU A 149 55.78 -13.38 6.62
N GLU A 150 54.67 -13.96 6.17
CA GLU A 150 54.78 -15.19 5.38
C GLU A 150 53.54 -15.41 4.49
N TYR A 151 53.86 -15.48 3.19
CA TYR A 151 53.04 -16.02 2.12
C TYR A 151 52.59 -17.44 2.45
N ASP A 152 51.34 -17.79 2.14
CA ASP A 152 51.10 -19.09 1.52
C ASP A 152 49.86 -19.05 0.60
N GLU A 153 50.13 -19.34 -0.68
CA GLU A 153 49.15 -19.64 -1.71
C GLU A 153 48.67 -21.08 -1.47
N GLU A 154 47.37 -21.37 -1.47
CA GLU A 154 46.93 -22.62 -2.10
C GLU A 154 45.47 -22.56 -2.54
N TYR A 155 45.32 -22.82 -3.83
CA TYR A 155 44.11 -23.16 -4.57
C TYR A 155 43.39 -24.34 -3.93
N ASP A 156 42.06 -24.33 -3.93
CA ASP A 156 41.29 -25.58 -3.90
C ASP A 156 40.16 -25.50 -4.94
N GLU A 157 40.45 -26.07 -6.11
CA GLU A 157 39.48 -26.49 -7.12
C GLU A 157 38.89 -27.84 -6.67
N GLU A 158 37.57 -27.94 -6.61
CA GLU A 158 36.77 -29.06 -7.13
C GLU A 158 35.37 -29.04 -6.49
N TYR A 159 34.33 -29.14 -7.30
CA TYR A 159 33.43 -30.30 -7.25
C TYR A 159 32.53 -30.30 -8.49
N ASP A 160 32.82 -31.29 -9.35
CA ASP A 160 31.98 -31.84 -10.40
C ASP A 160 30.67 -32.38 -9.80
N GLU A 161 29.53 -32.03 -10.39
CA GLU A 161 28.35 -32.90 -10.39
C GLU A 161 27.67 -32.86 -11.76
N GLU A 162 28.08 -33.80 -12.63
CA GLU A 162 27.21 -34.34 -13.69
C GLU A 162 26.02 -35.04 -13.02
N TYR A 163 24.80 -34.60 -13.35
CA TYR A 163 23.61 -35.42 -13.20
C TYR A 163 22.84 -35.44 -14.52
N ASP A 164 23.08 -36.53 -15.26
CA ASP A 164 22.24 -37.09 -16.30
C ASP A 164 21.03 -37.76 -15.63
N GLU A 165 19.80 -37.30 -15.91
CA GLU A 165 18.61 -38.13 -15.77
C GLU A 165 17.68 -37.91 -16.97
N GLU A 166 17.84 -38.78 -17.98
CA GLU A 166 16.78 -39.16 -18.91
C GLU A 166 15.61 -39.75 -18.12
N TYR A 167 14.40 -39.21 -18.33
CA TYR A 167 13.17 -39.93 -18.05
C TYR A 167 12.39 -40.12 -19.35
N ASP A 168 12.38 -41.38 -19.79
CA ASP A 168 11.50 -41.94 -20.81
C ASP A 168 10.01 -41.71 -20.47
N GLU A 169 9.26 -41.27 -21.47
CA GLU A 169 7.78 -41.30 -21.48
C GLU A 169 7.29 -42.65 -22.03
N GLU A 170 6.53 -43.41 -21.22
CA GLU A 170 5.49 -44.34 -21.69
C GLU A 170 4.20 -44.22 -20.86
#